data_AF-A0A8I6Z1U6-F1
#
_entry.id   AF-A0A8I6Z1U6-F1
#
_cell.length_a   1.000
_cell.length_b   1.000
_cell.length_c   1.000
_cell.angle_alpha   90.00
_cell.angle_beta   90.00
_cell.angle_gamma   90.00
#
_symmetry.space_group_name_H-M   'P 1'
#
loop_
_entity.id
_entity.type
_entity.pdbx_description
1 polymer ?
#
loop_
_entity_poly.entity_id
_entity_poly.type
_entity_poly.pdbx_seq_one_letter_code
_entity_poly.pdbx_strand_id
1 'polypeptide(L)'
;MVATITGSRPPVAADEVADALFNNLELQPGDFSIHLNHPKDFLIVCASQAIKDRIYGDHHIEGPSFSLSLCPWSKLAHAGYDSLGHRVELELRGVPA
;
A
#
# COMPACT_ATOMS: atom_id res chain seq x y z
N MET A 1 2.20 -3.35 1.81
CA MET A 1 1.20 -3.05 0.77
C MET A 1 0.75 -1.61 0.90
N VAL A 2 0.10 -1.04 -0.11
CA VAL A 2 -0.47 0.31 0.00
C VAL A 2 -1.98 0.26 -0.12
N ALA A 3 -2.65 0.99 0.76
CA ALA A 3 -4.07 1.27 0.70
C ALA A 3 -4.28 2.71 0.20
N THR A 4 -5.18 2.86 -0.76
CA THR A 4 -5.56 4.16 -1.33
C THR A 4 -7.07 4.33 -1.23
N ILE A 5 -7.52 5.48 -0.75
CA ILE A 5 -8.94 5.82 -0.78
C ILE A 5 -9.32 6.14 -2.22
N THR A 6 -10.37 5.46 -2.70
CA THR A 6 -10.94 5.60 -4.04
C THR A 6 -12.37 6.11 -3.97
N GLY A 7 -12.82 6.82 -5.02
CA GLY A 7 -14.14 7.44 -5.06
C GLY A 7 -14.19 8.77 -4.30
N SER A 8 -15.16 8.93 -3.40
CA SER A 8 -15.18 10.05 -2.46
C SER A 8 -13.97 9.94 -1.51
N ARG A 9 -13.20 11.02 -1.36
CA ARG A 9 -12.02 11.07 -0.50
C ARG A 9 -12.29 11.92 0.74
N PRO A 10 -13.13 11.44 1.69
CA PRO A 10 -13.24 12.09 2.99
C PRO A 10 -11.92 11.95 3.75
N PRO A 11 -11.67 12.79 4.78
CA PRO A 11 -10.63 12.50 5.75
C PRO A 11 -11.00 11.21 6.49
N VAL A 12 -10.18 10.17 6.36
CA VAL A 12 -10.35 8.86 7.01
C VAL A 12 -9.16 8.63 7.93
N ALA A 13 -9.41 8.14 9.14
CA ALA A 13 -8.36 7.81 10.09
C ALA A 13 -7.85 6.37 9.92
N ALA A 14 -6.64 6.07 10.41
CA ALA A 14 -5.99 4.78 10.19
C ALA A 14 -6.70 3.61 10.90
N ASP A 15 -7.39 3.89 12.01
CA ASP A 15 -8.25 2.97 12.74
C ASP A 15 -9.48 2.55 11.92
N GLU A 16 -10.15 3.50 11.24
CA GLU A 16 -11.27 3.20 10.34
C GLU A 16 -10.85 2.28 9.18
N VAL A 17 -9.63 2.48 8.66
CA VAL A 17 -9.05 1.58 7.65
C VAL A 17 -8.75 0.21 8.24
N ALA A 18 -8.23 0.14 9.47
CA ALA A 18 -7.96 -1.13 10.14
C ALA A 18 -9.25 -1.94 10.34
N ASP A 19 -10.32 -1.28 10.80
CA ASP A 19 -11.64 -1.91 10.96
C ASP A 19 -12.19 -2.44 9.63
N ALA A 20 -12.05 -1.68 8.54
CA ALA A 20 -12.44 -2.13 7.21
C ALA A 20 -11.66 -3.38 6.78
N LEU A 21 -10.35 -3.46 7.08
CA LEU A 21 -9.52 -4.62 6.78
C LEU A 21 -9.89 -5.84 7.65
N PHE A 22 -10.14 -5.66 8.94
CA PHE A 22 -10.57 -6.74 9.83
C PHE A 22 -11.89 -7.35 9.35
N ASN A 23 -12.86 -6.50 9.01
CA ASN A 23 -14.20 -6.93 8.59
C ASN A 23 -14.23 -7.60 7.22
N ASN A 24 -13.44 -7.13 6.26
CA ASN A 24 -13.51 -7.62 4.88
C ASN A 24 -12.51 -8.74 4.56
N LEU A 25 -11.40 -8.82 5.30
CA LEU A 25 -10.31 -9.74 4.99
C LEU A 25 -10.05 -10.77 6.08
N GLU A 26 -10.94 -10.93 7.07
CA GLU A 26 -10.82 -11.90 8.19
C GLU A 26 -9.48 -11.81 8.95
N LEU A 27 -8.89 -10.61 9.03
CA LEU A 27 -7.61 -10.38 9.71
C LEU A 27 -7.82 -10.21 11.22
N GLN A 28 -6.77 -10.46 12.00
CA GLN A 28 -6.79 -10.31 13.46
C GLN A 28 -5.86 -9.17 13.92
N PRO A 29 -6.11 -8.58 15.11
CA PRO A 29 -5.18 -7.64 15.71
C PRO A 29 -3.78 -8.26 15.83
N GLY A 30 -2.77 -7.56 15.29
CA GLY A 30 -1.39 -8.04 15.24
C GLY A 30 -0.97 -8.66 13.91
N ASP A 31 -1.91 -8.98 13.01
CA ASP A 31 -1.60 -9.47 11.66
C ASP A 31 -0.96 -8.40 10.76
N PHE A 32 -1.23 -7.13 11.05
CA PHE A 32 -0.66 -6.00 10.34
C PHE A 32 -0.60 -4.74 11.21
N SER A 33 0.11 -3.73 10.72
CA SER A 33 0.03 -2.35 11.20
C SER A 33 -0.25 -1.40 10.02
N ILE A 34 -0.96 -0.31 10.31
CA ILE A 34 -1.29 0.74 9.34
C ILE A 34 -0.58 2.01 9.73
N HIS A 35 0.04 2.65 8.74
CA HIS A 35 0.72 3.93 8.90
C HIS A 35 0.19 4.91 7.85
N LEU A 36 0.04 6.17 8.22
CA LEU A 36 -0.26 7.22 7.25
C LEU A 36 0.90 7.33 6.25
N ASN A 37 0.58 7.43 4.96
CA ASN A 37 1.59 7.46 3.92
C ASN A 37 1.20 8.42 2.78
N HIS A 38 1.85 9.57 2.74
CA HIS A 38 1.78 10.48 1.60
C HIS A 38 2.73 10.02 0.49
N PRO A 39 2.35 10.14 -0.80
CA PRO A 39 1.18 10.86 -1.34
C PRO A 39 -0.06 9.99 -1.58
N LYS A 40 -0.05 8.70 -1.23
CA LYS A 40 -1.22 7.82 -1.37
C LYS A 40 -2.19 8.09 -0.23
N ASP A 41 -2.35 7.18 0.72
CA ASP A 41 -3.10 7.44 1.95
C ASP A 41 -2.53 6.63 3.12
N PHE A 42 -2.32 5.31 2.91
CA PHE A 42 -1.88 4.43 4.00
C PHE A 42 -0.90 3.34 3.55
N LEU A 43 0.11 3.08 4.37
CA LEU A 43 1.02 1.94 4.25
C LEU A 43 0.57 0.82 5.19
N ILE A 44 0.40 -0.38 4.65
CA ILE A 44 0.08 -1.59 5.42
C ILE A 44 1.32 -2.46 5.52
N VAL A 45 1.77 -2.75 6.73
CA VAL A 45 2.89 -3.65 7.02
C VAL A 45 2.33 -4.92 7.66
N CYS A 46 2.37 -6.04 6.93
CA CYS A 46 1.90 -7.34 7.42
C CYS A 46 2.97 -7.97 8.33
N ALA A 47 2.52 -8.67 9.38
CA ALA A 47 3.40 -9.36 10.32
C ALA A 47 4.06 -10.62 9.74
N SER A 48 3.49 -11.21 8.69
CA SER A 48 4.05 -12.37 8.00
C SER A 48 3.85 -12.33 6.49
N GLN A 49 4.68 -13.08 5.77
CA GLN A 49 4.55 -13.29 4.33
C GLN A 49 3.23 -14.00 3.98
N ALA A 50 2.76 -14.93 4.81
CA ALA A 50 1.48 -15.63 4.59
C ALA A 50 0.28 -14.67 4.62
N ILE A 51 0.26 -13.71 5.55
CA ILE A 51 -0.78 -12.67 5.61
C ILE A 51 -0.70 -11.82 4.36
N LYS A 52 0.51 -11.34 4.01
CA LYS A 52 0.74 -10.54 2.82
C LYS A 52 0.24 -11.25 1.57
N ASP A 53 0.58 -12.53 1.38
CA ASP A 53 0.20 -13.31 0.21
C ASP A 53 -1.31 -13.56 0.13
N ARG A 54 -1.98 -13.72 1.27
CA ARG A 54 -3.45 -13.84 1.33
C ARG A 54 -4.16 -12.57 0.87
N ILE A 55 -3.62 -11.40 1.23
CA ILE A 55 -4.18 -10.11 0.81
C ILE A 55 -3.52 -9.58 -0.47
N TYR A 56 -2.60 -10.34 -1.08
CA TYR A 56 -1.84 -9.95 -2.25
C TYR A 56 -2.72 -10.01 -3.50
N GLY A 57 -2.93 -8.85 -4.12
CA GLY A 57 -3.79 -8.68 -5.29
C GLY A 57 -4.48 -7.33 -5.24
N ASP A 58 -5.14 -6.96 -6.34
CA ASP A 58 -5.94 -5.74 -6.40
C ASP A 58 -7.30 -6.00 -5.74
N HIS A 59 -7.36 -5.74 -4.44
CA HIS A 59 -8.60 -5.84 -3.68
C HIS A 59 -9.29 -4.48 -3.61
N HIS A 60 -10.58 -4.49 -3.87
CA HIS A 60 -11.46 -3.36 -3.57
C HIS A 60 -12.24 -3.68 -2.30
N ILE A 61 -12.12 -2.82 -1.31
CA ILE A 61 -12.72 -2.99 0.01
C ILE A 61 -13.69 -1.84 0.23
N GLU A 62 -14.95 -2.18 0.48
CA GLU A 62 -15.96 -1.20 0.82
C GLU A 62 -15.92 -0.94 2.32
N GLY A 63 -15.62 0.31 2.68
CA GLY A 63 -15.81 0.84 4.02
C GLY A 63 -17.17 1.53 4.15
N PRO A 64 -17.55 1.96 5.37
CA PRO A 64 -18.86 2.57 5.62
C PRO A 64 -19.12 3.88 4.85
N SER A 65 -18.07 4.64 4.55
CA SER A 65 -18.18 5.97 3.90
C SER A 65 -17.09 6.23 2.86
N PHE A 66 -16.32 5.19 2.51
CA PHE A 66 -15.19 5.27 1.61
C PHE A 66 -14.91 3.89 1.02
N SER A 67 -14.29 3.87 -0.15
CA SER A 67 -13.82 2.62 -0.75
C SER A 67 -12.29 2.63 -0.78
N LEU A 68 -11.69 1.46 -0.56
CA LEU A 68 -10.26 1.25 -0.47
C LEU A 68 -9.80 0.37 -1.62
N SER A 69 -8.75 0.81 -2.31
CA SER A 69 -7.99 -0.07 -3.20
C SER A 69 -6.69 -0.49 -2.51
N LEU A 70 -6.50 -1.80 -2.40
CA LEU A 70 -5.24 -2.39 -1.96
C LEU A 70 -4.41 -2.78 -3.17
N CYS A 71 -3.17 -2.30 -3.22
CA CYS A 71 -2.22 -2.70 -4.25
C CYS A 71 -0.87 -3.08 -3.61
N PRO A 72 -0.08 -3.96 -4.27
CA PRO A 72 1.31 -4.17 -3.91
C PRO A 72 2.07 -2.84 -3.84
N TRP A 73 2.94 -2.69 -2.83
CA TRP A 73 3.83 -1.55 -2.83
C TRP A 73 4.90 -1.75 -3.89
N SER A 74 4.88 -0.92 -4.92
CA SER A 74 5.98 -0.80 -5.87
C SER A 74 6.83 0.40 -5.50
N LYS A 75 8.15 0.22 -5.43
CA LYS A 75 9.12 1.32 -5.28
C LYS A 75 8.98 2.36 -6.41
N LEU A 76 8.38 1.96 -7.54
CA LEU A 76 8.11 2.80 -8.69
C LEU A 76 6.74 3.50 -8.66
N ALA A 77 5.89 3.26 -7.66
CA ALA A 77 4.53 3.81 -7.63
C ALA A 77 4.47 5.36 -7.61
N HIS A 78 5.60 6.01 -7.35
CA HIS A 78 5.80 7.46 -7.45
C HIS A 78 7.10 7.82 -8.19
N ALA A 79 7.69 6.88 -8.92
CA ALA A 79 8.85 7.19 -9.73
C ALA A 79 8.40 8.13 -10.87
N GLY A 80 8.88 9.36 -10.82
CA GLY A 80 8.88 10.24 -11.98
C GLY A 80 9.97 9.80 -12.94
N TYR A 81 9.74 10.03 -14.23
CA TYR A 81 10.81 10.01 -15.21
C TYR A 81 11.37 11.42 -15.33
N ASP A 82 12.68 11.54 -15.24
CA ASP A 82 13.38 12.78 -15.55
C ASP A 82 14.66 12.44 -16.34
N SER A 83 15.11 13.38 -17.15
CA SER A 83 16.36 13.23 -17.89
C SER A 83 17.51 13.75 -17.06
N LEU A 84 18.54 12.93 -16.87
CA LEU A 84 19.83 13.41 -16.38
C LEU A 84 20.43 14.36 -17.43
N GLY A 85 20.62 15.64 -17.07
CA GLY A 85 21.23 16.65 -17.95
C GLY A 85 22.69 16.36 -18.34
N HIS A 86 23.30 15.34 -17.73
CA HIS A 86 24.67 14.91 -17.97
C HIS A 86 24.74 13.38 -18.04
N ARG A 87 25.64 12.86 -18.87
CA ARG A 87 25.93 11.42 -18.92
C ARG A 87 26.84 11.03 -17.76
N VAL A 88 26.43 10.02 -17.01
CA VAL A 88 27.20 9.43 -15.90
C VAL A 88 27.32 7.92 -16.12
N GLU A 89 28.46 7.35 -15.72
CA GLU A 89 28.66 5.91 -15.68
C GLU A 89 28.09 5.35 -14.37
N LEU A 90 27.25 4.32 -14.46
CA LEU A 90 26.59 3.71 -13.30
C LEU A 90 27.03 2.25 -13.18
N GLU A 91 27.61 1.91 -12.03
CA GLU A 91 27.88 0.52 -11.65
C GLU A 91 26.72 0.01 -10.76
N LEU A 92 25.92 -0.91 -11.28
CA LEU A 92 24.84 -1.55 -10.52
C LEU A 92 25.34 -2.87 -9.92
N ARG A 93 25.33 -2.98 -8.58
CA ARG A 93 25.71 -4.21 -7.86
C ARG A 93 24.48 -4.86 -7.23
N GLY A 94 24.42 -6.19 -7.32
CA GLY A 94 23.39 -6.98 -6.65
C GLY A 94 21.99 -6.89 -7.28
N VAL A 95 21.90 -6.75 -8.61
CA VAL A 95 20.61 -6.88 -9.32
C VAL A 95 20.13 -8.33 -9.13
N PRO A 96 19.01 -8.58 -8.44
CA PRO A 96 18.49 -9.93 -8.27
C PRO A 96 18.08 -10.49 -9.64
N ALA A 97 18.37 -11.76 -9.88
CA ALA A 97 17.90 -12.50 -11.06
C ALA A 97 16.38 -12.68 -11.04
#